data_AF-A0A1G3BSP1-F1
#
_entry.id   AF-A0A1G3BSP1-F1
#
_cell.length_a   1.000
_cell.length_b   1.000
_cell.length_c   1.000
_cell.angle_alpha   90.00
_cell.angle_beta   90.00
_cell.angle_gamma   90.00
#
_symmetry.space_group_name_H-M   'P 1'
#
loop_
_entity.id
_entity.type
_entity.pdbx_description
1 polymer ?
#
loop_
_entity_poly.entity_id
_entity_poly.type
_entity_poly.pdbx_seq_one_letter_code
_entity_poly.pdbx_strand_id
1 'polypeptide(L)'
;MIIHDKEFKRTVSSVKKPEFKHLNRQIPPEAHTSMYNFHKYWSRKTWNVVGEYIETYCPKTGIVYDPFGGSGVTAIEALRRGRKAIISDISPLATELTRLTIKYIPLDKIKEAFERIGKKVKEKILELYKTKCRNCGSEIVFDCAIWIKDKCVDIRYRECPNPKCKDERRKETPLIKYDNNLLSKIEKLKIKEWYPKNKFYYSNGKPFKEKQQYESIDELFTKRNLYALAILMEAIECEENKTIRDFLKIAFTSMVHLCSRMNPISEAGHFTPFSSAWTQHSYWYPSGHYMEQNVWNKFESSIYGHQGLLKAKGESNEYFKDIKFATSFKQVIEGEADI
;
A
#
# COMPACT_ATOMS: atom_id res chain seq x y z
N MET A 1 57.52 -4.65 10.05
CA MET A 1 56.37 -4.00 9.38
C MET A 1 55.23 -3.95 10.38
N ILE A 2 55.13 -2.86 11.16
CA ILE A 2 54.16 -2.73 12.26
C ILE A 2 52.94 -2.01 11.68
N ILE A 3 51.86 -2.75 11.46
CA ILE A 3 50.58 -2.20 11.03
C ILE A 3 49.92 -1.58 12.27
N HIS A 4 49.69 -0.27 12.22
CA HIS A 4 49.10 0.48 13.31
C HIS A 4 47.61 0.15 13.49
N ASP A 5 47.32 -0.33 14.69
CA ASP A 5 46.03 -0.61 15.32
C ASP A 5 45.21 0.68 15.56
N LYS A 6 44.77 1.36 14.48
CA LYS A 6 44.07 2.66 14.56
C LYS A 6 42.58 2.62 14.19
N GLU A 7 41.97 1.46 13.97
CA GLU A 7 40.55 1.41 13.54
C GLU A 7 39.52 1.43 14.68
N PHE A 8 39.92 1.29 15.95
CA PHE A 8 38.97 1.32 17.08
C PHE A 8 39.48 2.13 18.29
N LYS A 9 39.69 3.44 18.13
CA LYS A 9 39.76 4.33 19.30
C LYS A 9 38.38 4.38 19.98
N ARG A 10 38.17 3.54 21.00
CA ARG A 10 36.95 3.44 21.84
C ARG A 10 36.73 4.61 22.80
N THR A 11 37.45 5.72 22.65
CA THR A 11 37.23 6.93 23.44
C THR A 11 36.15 7.76 22.76
N VAL A 12 34.89 7.57 23.15
CA VAL A 12 33.85 8.59 22.91
C VAL A 12 34.30 9.80 23.72
N SER A 13 34.50 10.95 23.07
CA SER A 13 34.82 12.19 23.79
C SER A 13 33.77 12.40 24.89
N SER A 14 34.19 12.90 26.05
CA SER A 14 33.26 13.19 27.14
C SER A 14 32.38 14.38 26.74
N VAL A 15 31.29 14.11 26.02
CA VAL A 15 30.31 15.12 25.66
C VAL A 15 29.51 15.45 26.93
N LYS A 16 29.47 16.74 27.30
CA LYS A 16 28.58 17.22 28.36
C LYS A 16 27.14 16.85 27.97
N LYS A 17 26.53 15.95 28.73
CA LYS A 17 25.14 15.54 28.47
C LYS A 17 24.24 16.79 28.58
N PRO A 18 23.34 17.03 27.62
CA PRO A 18 22.38 18.11 27.76
C PRO A 18 21.45 17.81 28.95
N GLU A 19 21.09 18.84 29.70
CA GLU A 19 20.04 18.71 30.72
C GLU A 19 18.67 18.77 30.04
N PHE A 20 17.84 17.77 30.30
CA PHE A 20 16.48 17.68 29.77
C PHE A 20 15.48 17.54 30.90
N LYS A 21 14.31 18.17 30.75
CA LYS A 21 13.15 17.80 31.53
C LYS A 21 12.60 16.49 30.95
N HIS A 22 12.95 15.37 31.56
CA HIS A 22 12.57 14.04 31.06
C HIS A 22 11.05 13.86 30.97
N LEU A 23 10.62 13.17 29.91
CA LEU A 23 9.25 12.68 29.77
C LEU A 23 8.98 11.56 30.78
N ASN A 24 8.53 11.94 31.98
CA ASN A 24 8.12 11.04 33.07
C ASN A 24 6.59 10.92 33.17
N ARG A 25 5.91 10.91 32.01
CA ARG A 25 4.46 10.77 31.91
C ARG A 25 4.09 9.96 30.68
N GLN A 26 2.90 9.38 30.70
CA GLN A 26 2.32 8.79 29.49
C GLN A 26 1.91 9.89 28.50
N ILE A 27 2.13 9.65 27.22
CA ILE A 27 1.55 10.43 26.12
C ILE A 27 0.47 9.55 25.49
N PRO A 28 -0.82 9.89 25.68
CA PRO A 28 -1.91 9.12 25.08
C PRO A 28 -1.78 9.09 23.55
N PRO A 29 -1.85 7.92 22.91
CA PRO A 29 -1.72 7.83 21.46
C PRO A 29 -2.96 8.40 20.77
N GLU A 30 -2.74 9.26 19.77
CA GLU A 30 -3.81 9.76 18.91
C GLU A 30 -4.04 8.87 17.68
N ALA A 31 -5.25 8.94 17.11
CA ALA A 31 -5.55 8.24 15.88
C ALA A 31 -4.70 8.78 14.72
N HIS A 32 -4.32 7.89 13.80
CA HIS A 32 -3.62 8.31 12.59
C HIS A 32 -4.56 9.08 11.66
N THR A 33 -4.04 10.16 11.08
CA THR A 33 -4.69 10.94 10.02
C THR A 33 -4.41 10.35 8.63
N SER A 34 -4.86 11.03 7.58
CA SER A 34 -4.84 10.51 6.21
C SER A 34 -3.42 10.31 5.67
N MET A 35 -2.49 11.22 5.97
CA MET A 35 -1.10 11.10 5.50
C MET A 35 -0.35 9.90 6.10
N TYR A 36 -0.79 9.37 7.23
CA TYR A 36 -0.22 8.13 7.78
C TYR A 36 -0.98 6.89 7.29
N ASN A 37 -2.27 6.98 6.99
CA ASN A 37 -3.11 5.80 6.76
C ASN A 37 -3.20 5.32 5.30
N PHE A 38 -2.73 6.09 4.32
CA PHE A 38 -2.93 5.76 2.90
C PHE A 38 -2.19 4.52 2.39
N HIS A 39 -1.25 4.00 3.17
CA HIS A 39 -0.60 2.73 2.92
C HIS A 39 -0.60 1.89 4.19
N LYS A 40 -0.99 0.62 4.10
CA LYS A 40 -0.87 -0.31 5.23
C LYS A 40 0.60 -0.55 5.54
N TYR A 41 1.00 -0.35 6.80
CA TYR A 41 2.35 -0.66 7.27
C TYR A 41 2.25 -1.22 8.68
N TRP A 42 2.65 -2.48 8.85
CA TRP A 42 2.61 -3.13 10.16
C TRP A 42 3.61 -2.45 11.10
N SER A 43 3.28 -2.30 12.38
CA SER A 43 4.14 -1.71 13.43
C SER A 43 4.38 -0.19 13.37
N ARG A 44 3.61 0.56 12.57
CA ARG A 44 3.60 2.03 12.56
C ARG A 44 3.46 2.59 13.98
N LYS A 45 4.36 3.51 14.34
CA LYS A 45 4.33 4.22 15.63
C LYS A 45 3.34 5.37 15.59
N THR A 46 2.74 5.68 16.75
CA THR A 46 1.82 6.81 16.87
C THR A 46 2.56 8.13 16.71
N TRP A 47 2.05 8.99 15.83
CA TRP A 47 2.73 10.21 15.40
C TRP A 47 2.92 11.22 16.53
N ASN A 48 1.87 11.48 17.34
CA ASN A 48 1.94 12.47 18.41
C ASN A 48 2.94 12.07 19.50
N VAL A 49 3.00 10.77 19.84
CA VAL A 49 4.00 10.23 20.78
C VAL A 49 5.41 10.44 20.25
N VAL A 50 5.69 10.08 19.00
CA VAL A 50 7.02 10.28 18.39
C VAL A 50 7.37 11.77 18.35
N GLY A 51 6.41 12.62 18.02
CA GLY A 51 6.55 14.07 17.99
C GLY A 51 7.00 14.67 19.32
N GLU A 52 6.35 14.30 20.43
CA GLU A 52 6.71 14.77 21.79
C GLU A 52 8.13 14.36 22.19
N TYR A 53 8.57 13.15 21.81
CA TYR A 53 9.96 12.71 22.03
C TYR A 53 10.94 13.56 21.24
N ILE A 54 10.63 13.87 19.98
CA ILE A 54 11.46 14.75 19.14
C ILE A 54 11.54 16.15 19.77
N GLU A 55 10.43 16.70 20.23
CA GLU A 55 10.43 18.04 20.84
C GLU A 55 11.25 18.10 22.12
N THR A 56 11.17 17.06 22.95
CA THR A 56 11.86 17.01 24.25
C THR A 56 13.37 16.81 24.08
N TYR A 57 13.77 15.89 23.20
CA TYR A 57 15.14 15.39 23.17
C TYR A 57 15.96 15.86 21.96
N CYS A 58 15.33 16.44 20.94
CA CYS A 58 16.03 17.02 19.80
C CYS A 58 15.91 18.55 19.81
N PRO A 59 17.05 19.29 19.86
CA PRO A 59 17.04 20.75 19.78
C PRO A 59 16.39 21.21 18.48
N LYS A 60 15.86 22.44 18.43
CA LYS A 60 15.13 22.96 17.26
C LYS A 60 15.96 22.94 15.96
N THR A 61 17.27 23.13 16.05
CA THR A 61 18.21 23.07 14.93
C THR A 61 18.84 21.68 14.74
N GLY A 62 18.36 20.68 15.48
CA GLY A 62 18.92 19.34 15.50
C GLY A 62 18.52 18.49 14.29
N ILE A 63 19.21 17.37 14.16
CA ILE A 63 18.95 16.33 13.18
C ILE A 63 18.45 15.10 13.93
N VAL A 64 17.33 14.54 13.51
CA VAL A 64 16.80 13.28 14.02
C VAL A 64 17.27 12.16 13.11
N TYR A 65 18.00 11.18 13.66
CA TYR A 65 18.41 9.98 12.92
C TYR A 65 17.57 8.77 13.34
N ASP A 66 16.94 8.12 12.36
CA ASP A 66 16.23 6.86 12.55
C ASP A 66 16.81 5.75 11.66
N PRO A 67 17.59 4.80 12.22
CA PRO A 67 18.16 3.69 11.45
C PRO A 67 17.13 2.61 11.06
N PHE A 68 15.88 2.72 11.52
CA PHE A 68 14.79 1.77 11.29
C PHE A 68 13.49 2.51 10.94
N GLY A 69 13.57 3.37 9.91
CA GLY A 69 12.56 4.40 9.63
C GLY A 69 11.13 3.89 9.41
N GLY A 70 10.95 2.64 8.99
CA GLY A 70 9.63 2.01 8.87
C GLY A 70 8.67 2.81 7.98
N SER A 71 7.49 3.17 8.49
CA SER A 71 6.56 4.01 7.73
C SER A 71 6.90 5.50 7.74
N GLY A 72 8.08 5.90 8.22
CA GLY A 72 8.57 7.27 8.12
C GLY A 72 8.07 8.25 9.17
N VAL A 73 7.38 7.79 10.22
CA VAL A 73 6.77 8.68 11.23
C VAL A 73 7.80 9.60 11.86
N THR A 74 8.99 9.08 12.17
CA THR A 74 10.10 9.87 12.75
C THR A 74 10.53 11.03 11.84
N ALA A 75 10.70 10.78 10.53
CA ALA A 75 11.05 11.82 9.58
C ALA A 75 9.92 12.86 9.41
N ILE A 76 8.69 12.38 9.23
CA ILE A 76 7.49 13.23 9.08
C ILE A 76 7.37 14.17 10.29
N GLU A 77 7.49 13.63 11.50
CA GLU A 77 7.34 14.42 12.73
C GLU A 77 8.54 15.33 13.02
N ALA A 78 9.76 14.95 12.62
CA ALA A 78 10.93 15.80 12.71
C ALA A 78 10.79 17.04 11.82
N LEU A 79 10.45 16.83 10.54
CA LEU A 79 10.28 17.90 9.56
C LEU A 79 9.12 18.84 9.94
N ARG A 80 7.97 18.30 10.38
CA ARG A 80 6.82 19.11 10.85
C ARG A 80 7.17 20.02 12.03
N ARG A 81 8.21 19.68 12.78
CA ARG A 81 8.70 20.42 13.95
C ARG A 81 9.93 21.27 13.66
N GLY A 82 10.28 21.44 12.38
CA GLY A 82 11.40 22.27 11.94
C GLY A 82 12.77 21.65 12.22
N ARG A 83 12.85 20.35 12.52
CA ARG A 83 14.12 19.61 12.61
C ARG A 83 14.42 18.98 11.26
N LYS A 84 15.68 18.65 11.03
CA LYS A 84 16.10 17.83 9.89
C LYS A 84 16.01 16.35 10.23
N ALA A 85 15.97 15.50 9.22
CA ALA A 85 15.87 14.06 9.40
C ALA A 85 16.93 13.32 8.59
N ILE A 86 17.45 12.23 9.11
CA ILE A 86 18.15 11.20 8.35
C ILE A 86 17.43 9.90 8.67
N ILE A 87 17.01 9.15 7.66
CA ILE A 87 16.36 7.86 7.87
C ILE A 87 17.02 6.77 7.06
N SER A 88 17.00 5.57 7.60
CA SER A 88 17.43 4.37 6.91
C SER A 88 16.44 3.25 7.18
N ASP A 89 16.18 2.43 6.17
CA ASP A 89 15.43 1.19 6.33
C ASP A 89 15.95 0.20 5.29
N ILE A 90 15.97 -1.07 5.64
CA ILE A 90 16.37 -2.13 4.71
C ILE A 90 15.31 -2.37 3.63
N SER A 91 14.05 -2.01 3.91
CA SER A 91 12.93 -2.17 2.99
C SER A 91 12.85 -0.99 2.01
N PRO A 92 12.99 -1.23 0.69
CA PRO A 92 12.78 -0.18 -0.31
C PRO A 92 11.38 0.42 -0.26
N LEU A 93 10.37 -0.35 0.18
CA LEU A 93 9.01 0.16 0.33
C LEU A 93 8.91 1.16 1.48
N ALA A 94 9.64 0.96 2.58
CA ALA A 94 9.65 1.86 3.73
C ALA A 94 10.24 3.23 3.37
N THR A 95 11.38 3.22 2.67
CA THR A 95 12.04 4.45 2.20
C THR A 95 11.19 5.18 1.17
N GLU A 96 10.59 4.48 0.21
CA GLU A 96 9.70 5.07 -0.80
C GLU A 96 8.40 5.61 -0.20
N LEU A 97 7.78 4.89 0.74
CA LEU A 97 6.59 5.37 1.45
C LEU A 97 6.89 6.67 2.19
N THR A 98 8.02 6.73 2.90
CA THR A 98 8.44 7.95 3.61
C THR A 98 8.70 9.10 2.64
N ARG A 99 9.50 8.83 1.60
CA ARG A 99 9.82 9.81 0.57
C ARG A 99 8.57 10.39 -0.09
N LEU A 100 7.61 9.57 -0.49
CA LEU A 100 6.40 10.01 -1.18
C LEU A 100 5.38 10.66 -0.23
N THR A 101 5.37 10.30 1.05
CA THR A 101 4.60 11.03 2.06
C THR A 101 5.09 12.47 2.19
N ILE A 102 6.41 12.67 2.19
CA ILE A 102 7.03 14.00 2.35
C ILE A 102 7.08 14.77 1.02
N LYS A 103 7.32 14.10 -0.11
CA LYS A 103 7.50 14.75 -1.42
C LYS A 103 6.23 15.52 -1.81
N TYR A 104 6.36 16.83 -2.01
CA TYR A 104 5.28 17.65 -2.52
C TYR A 104 4.90 17.26 -3.95
N ILE A 105 3.59 17.24 -4.22
CA ILE A 105 3.04 17.06 -5.58
C ILE A 105 1.66 17.76 -5.69
N PRO A 106 1.42 18.57 -6.73
CA PRO A 106 0.09 19.11 -7.00
C PRO A 106 -0.95 18.00 -7.22
N LEU A 107 -2.10 18.09 -6.56
CA LEU A 107 -3.12 17.03 -6.55
C LEU A 107 -3.76 16.81 -7.94
N ASP A 108 -3.88 17.86 -8.73
CA ASP A 108 -4.32 17.83 -10.13
C ASP A 108 -3.43 16.90 -10.96
N LYS A 109 -2.11 16.87 -10.72
CA LYS A 109 -1.20 15.99 -11.47
C LYS A 109 -1.44 14.52 -11.20
N ILE A 110 -1.82 14.14 -9.98
CA ILE A 110 -2.22 12.77 -9.65
C ILE A 110 -3.53 12.42 -10.36
N LYS A 111 -4.52 13.32 -10.33
CA LYS A 111 -5.83 13.12 -10.99
C LYS A 111 -5.67 12.98 -12.51
N GLU A 112 -4.97 13.91 -13.15
CA GLU A 112 -4.67 13.86 -14.59
C GLU A 112 -4.00 12.54 -14.98
N ALA A 113 -3.03 12.08 -14.19
CA ALA A 113 -2.34 10.82 -14.43
C ALA A 113 -3.26 9.61 -14.28
N PHE A 114 -4.08 9.57 -13.22
CA PHE A 114 -5.09 8.52 -13.04
C PHE A 114 -6.05 8.43 -14.24
N GLU A 115 -6.55 9.57 -14.74
CA GLU A 115 -7.43 9.60 -15.91
C GLU A 115 -6.72 9.10 -17.18
N ARG A 116 -5.44 9.47 -17.38
CA ARG A 116 -4.64 8.94 -18.50
C ARG A 116 -4.47 7.42 -18.43
N ILE A 117 -4.20 6.86 -17.25
CA ILE A 117 -4.12 5.42 -17.03
C ILE A 117 -5.48 4.77 -17.29
N GLY A 118 -6.57 5.36 -16.77
CA GLY A 118 -7.93 4.87 -16.96
C GLY A 118 -8.32 4.74 -18.42
N LYS A 119 -8.02 5.74 -19.25
CA LYS A 119 -8.27 5.69 -20.70
C LYS A 119 -7.57 4.52 -21.39
N LYS A 120 -6.43 4.06 -20.88
CA LYS A 120 -5.65 2.96 -21.47
C LYS A 120 -6.17 1.59 -21.05
N VAL A 121 -6.52 1.40 -19.78
CA VAL A 121 -6.71 0.05 -19.21
C VAL A 121 -7.99 -0.20 -18.43
N LYS A 122 -8.77 0.84 -18.07
CA LYS A 122 -9.98 0.67 -17.24
C LYS A 122 -10.94 -0.35 -17.86
N GLU A 123 -11.32 -0.15 -19.12
CA GLU A 123 -12.28 -1.05 -19.78
C GLU A 123 -11.74 -2.48 -19.90
N LYS A 124 -10.48 -2.64 -20.34
CA LYS A 124 -9.83 -3.97 -20.44
C LYS A 124 -9.85 -4.71 -19.10
N ILE A 125 -9.68 -4.00 -17.98
CA ILE A 125 -9.76 -4.58 -16.65
C ILE A 125 -11.22 -4.91 -16.29
N LEU A 126 -12.16 -3.98 -16.49
CA LEU A 126 -13.57 -4.16 -16.13
C LEU A 126 -14.27 -5.28 -16.92
N GLU A 127 -13.84 -5.56 -18.15
CA GLU A 127 -14.26 -6.74 -18.94
C GLU A 127 -14.04 -8.06 -18.20
N LEU A 128 -13.04 -8.14 -17.32
CA LEU A 128 -12.75 -9.33 -16.52
C LEU A 128 -13.76 -9.54 -15.38
N TYR A 129 -14.55 -8.51 -15.06
CA TYR A 129 -15.50 -8.45 -13.94
C TYR A 129 -16.95 -8.32 -14.40
N LYS A 130 -17.27 -8.72 -15.63
CA LYS A 130 -18.65 -8.69 -16.13
C LYS A 130 -19.49 -9.86 -15.61
N THR A 131 -20.77 -9.60 -15.36
CA THR A 131 -21.83 -10.58 -15.11
C THR A 131 -23.16 -10.03 -15.66
N LYS A 132 -24.27 -10.76 -15.44
CA LYS A 132 -25.63 -10.30 -15.74
C LYS A 132 -26.44 -10.10 -14.47
N CYS A 133 -27.23 -9.04 -14.42
CA CYS A 133 -28.20 -8.83 -13.34
C CYS A 133 -29.14 -10.04 -13.24
N ARG A 134 -29.38 -10.51 -12.01
CA ARG A 134 -30.21 -11.69 -11.75
C ARG A 134 -31.70 -11.41 -11.92
N ASN A 135 -32.10 -10.13 -11.84
CA ASN A 135 -33.48 -9.72 -12.04
C ASN A 135 -33.81 -9.42 -13.52
N CYS A 136 -33.05 -8.55 -14.19
CA CYS A 136 -33.40 -8.06 -15.53
C CYS A 136 -32.45 -8.49 -16.67
N GLY A 137 -31.38 -9.22 -16.36
CA GLY A 137 -30.43 -9.71 -17.38
C GLY A 137 -29.48 -8.66 -17.98
N SER A 138 -29.56 -7.39 -17.58
CA SER A 138 -28.62 -6.35 -18.01
C SER A 138 -27.17 -6.70 -17.63
N GLU A 139 -26.21 -6.32 -18.48
CA GLU A 139 -24.80 -6.48 -18.16
C GLU A 139 -24.37 -5.55 -17.03
N ILE A 140 -23.52 -6.04 -16.14
CA ILE A 140 -23.05 -5.32 -14.97
C ILE A 140 -21.61 -5.72 -14.64
N VAL A 141 -20.82 -4.78 -14.15
CA VAL A 141 -19.52 -5.03 -13.52
C VAL A 141 -19.75 -5.36 -12.05
N PHE A 142 -19.33 -6.53 -11.60
CA PHE A 142 -19.45 -6.91 -10.19
C PHE A 142 -18.32 -6.33 -9.32
N ASP A 143 -18.62 -6.11 -8.05
CA ASP A 143 -17.71 -5.52 -7.06
C ASP A 143 -16.72 -6.56 -6.50
N CYS A 144 -17.21 -7.77 -6.22
CA CYS A 144 -16.40 -8.88 -5.75
C CYS A 144 -17.01 -10.25 -6.08
N ALA A 145 -16.15 -11.26 -6.03
CA ALA A 145 -16.51 -12.66 -6.13
C ALA A 145 -16.04 -13.40 -4.87
N ILE A 146 -16.78 -14.43 -4.47
CA ILE A 146 -16.46 -15.27 -3.31
C ILE A 146 -16.00 -16.63 -3.78
N TRP A 147 -14.93 -17.11 -3.17
CA TRP A 147 -14.28 -18.35 -3.51
C TRP A 147 -14.15 -19.27 -2.30
N ILE A 148 -14.24 -20.57 -2.56
CA ILE A 148 -13.86 -21.64 -1.65
C ILE A 148 -12.77 -22.44 -2.35
N LYS A 149 -11.54 -22.39 -1.83
CA LYS A 149 -10.36 -22.92 -2.53
C LYS A 149 -10.30 -22.36 -3.96
N ASP A 150 -10.36 -23.21 -4.98
CA ASP A 150 -10.32 -22.79 -6.40
C ASP A 150 -11.70 -22.74 -7.07
N LYS A 151 -12.78 -22.79 -6.29
CA LYS A 151 -14.15 -22.70 -6.81
C LYS A 151 -14.77 -21.35 -6.47
N CYS A 152 -15.11 -20.58 -7.49
CA CYS A 152 -15.94 -19.39 -7.35
C CYS A 152 -17.40 -19.82 -7.09
N VAL A 153 -18.01 -19.28 -6.03
CA VAL A 153 -19.33 -19.71 -5.53
C VAL A 153 -20.37 -18.59 -5.50
N ASP A 154 -19.97 -17.33 -5.48
CA ASP A 154 -20.88 -16.19 -5.33
C ASP A 154 -20.31 -14.94 -6.05
N ILE A 155 -21.18 -14.13 -6.65
CA ILE A 155 -20.81 -12.87 -7.32
C ILE A 155 -21.69 -11.74 -6.78
N ARG A 156 -21.08 -10.65 -6.32
CA ARG A 156 -21.77 -9.57 -5.62
C ARG A 156 -21.62 -8.24 -6.36
N TYR A 157 -22.72 -7.50 -6.43
CA TYR A 157 -22.76 -6.18 -7.06
C TYR A 157 -23.74 -5.26 -6.34
N ARG A 158 -23.40 -3.98 -6.24
CA ARG A 158 -24.16 -2.99 -5.47
C ARG A 158 -25.46 -2.54 -6.14
N GLU A 159 -25.45 -2.33 -7.44
CA GLU A 159 -26.62 -1.78 -8.12
C GLU A 159 -26.63 -2.14 -9.61
N CYS A 160 -27.76 -2.67 -10.08
CA CYS A 160 -27.99 -2.85 -11.51
C CYS A 160 -28.00 -1.51 -12.25
N PRO A 161 -27.22 -1.35 -13.34
CA PRO A 161 -27.17 -0.09 -14.08
C PRO A 161 -28.47 0.26 -14.81
N ASN A 162 -29.43 -0.68 -14.91
CA ASN A 162 -30.76 -0.40 -15.43
C ASN A 162 -31.57 0.39 -14.39
N PRO A 163 -31.94 1.66 -14.66
CA PRO A 163 -32.60 2.53 -13.68
C PRO A 163 -33.97 2.01 -13.20
N LYS A 164 -34.61 1.12 -13.97
CA LYS A 164 -35.89 0.49 -13.60
C LYS A 164 -35.72 -0.75 -12.72
N CYS A 165 -34.51 -1.31 -12.65
CA CYS A 165 -34.23 -2.55 -11.95
C CYS A 165 -33.58 -2.30 -10.58
N LYS A 166 -32.43 -1.62 -10.57
CA LYS A 166 -31.63 -1.31 -9.37
C LYS A 166 -31.36 -2.51 -8.43
N ASP A 167 -31.40 -3.74 -8.96
CA ASP A 167 -31.14 -4.96 -8.20
C ASP A 167 -29.76 -4.91 -7.55
N GLU A 168 -29.70 -5.20 -6.25
CA GLU A 168 -28.48 -5.31 -5.45
C GLU A 168 -28.30 -6.77 -5.03
N ARG A 169 -27.06 -7.28 -5.15
CA ARG A 169 -26.71 -8.64 -4.74
C ARG A 169 -25.55 -8.62 -3.75
N ARG A 170 -25.89 -8.83 -2.47
CA ARG A 170 -24.95 -8.79 -1.33
C ARG A 170 -24.43 -10.16 -0.90
N LYS A 171 -25.13 -11.23 -1.23
CA LYS A 171 -24.82 -12.63 -0.90
C LYS A 171 -25.69 -13.57 -1.73
N GLU A 172 -25.43 -14.87 -1.63
CA GLU A 172 -26.30 -15.94 -2.16
C GLU A 172 -26.67 -15.74 -3.65
N THR A 173 -25.68 -15.29 -4.43
CA THR A 173 -25.80 -14.98 -5.85
C THR A 173 -24.90 -15.94 -6.63
N PRO A 174 -25.35 -17.20 -6.82
CA PRO A 174 -24.56 -18.22 -7.48
C PRO A 174 -24.23 -17.82 -8.93
N LEU A 175 -23.17 -18.43 -9.44
CA LEU A 175 -22.71 -18.20 -10.81
C LEU A 175 -23.74 -18.71 -11.82
N ILE A 176 -24.01 -17.91 -12.84
CA ILE A 176 -24.79 -18.32 -14.00
C ILE A 176 -23.86 -18.83 -15.11
N LYS A 177 -24.43 -19.39 -16.19
CA LYS A 177 -23.68 -19.87 -17.36
C LYS A 177 -22.72 -18.80 -17.92
N TYR A 178 -23.15 -17.54 -17.95
CA TYR A 178 -22.34 -16.42 -18.39
C TYR A 178 -21.04 -16.29 -17.57
N ASP A 179 -21.13 -16.36 -16.24
CA ASP A 179 -19.99 -16.20 -15.33
C ASP A 179 -18.98 -17.34 -15.48
N ASN A 180 -19.48 -18.57 -15.56
CA ASN A 180 -18.66 -19.76 -15.76
C ASN A 180 -17.91 -19.71 -17.11
N ASN A 181 -18.58 -19.25 -18.17
CA ASN A 181 -17.96 -19.08 -19.48
C ASN A 181 -16.84 -18.02 -19.44
N LEU A 182 -17.08 -16.88 -18.78
CA LEU A 182 -16.08 -15.82 -18.62
C LEU A 182 -14.88 -16.31 -17.82
N LEU A 183 -15.10 -17.01 -16.70
CA LEU A 183 -14.03 -17.61 -15.90
C LEU A 183 -13.20 -18.60 -16.73
N SER A 184 -13.85 -19.51 -17.47
CA SER A 184 -13.15 -20.46 -18.35
C SER A 184 -12.31 -19.75 -19.42
N LYS A 185 -12.81 -18.65 -19.97
CA LYS A 185 -12.06 -17.82 -20.92
C LYS A 185 -10.82 -17.21 -20.25
N ILE A 186 -10.97 -16.64 -19.05
CA ILE A 186 -9.88 -16.02 -18.29
C ILE A 186 -8.79 -17.03 -17.94
N GLU A 187 -9.16 -18.24 -17.50
CA GLU A 187 -8.18 -19.28 -17.15
C GLU A 187 -7.28 -19.68 -18.34
N LYS A 188 -7.83 -19.61 -19.57
CA LYS A 188 -7.09 -19.88 -20.81
C LYS A 188 -6.23 -18.71 -21.28
N LEU A 189 -6.38 -17.51 -20.71
CA LEU A 189 -5.57 -16.35 -21.12
C LEU A 189 -4.11 -16.54 -20.71
N LYS A 190 -3.21 -16.09 -21.60
CA LYS A 190 -1.80 -15.93 -21.31
C LYS A 190 -1.56 -14.50 -20.89
N ILE A 191 -1.07 -14.30 -19.67
CA ILE A 191 -0.60 -13.00 -19.18
C ILE A 191 0.71 -12.70 -19.91
N LYS A 192 0.74 -11.64 -20.71
CA LYS A 192 1.93 -11.22 -21.49
C LYS A 192 2.74 -10.19 -20.71
N GLU A 193 2.03 -9.39 -19.94
CA GLU A 193 2.51 -8.36 -19.04
C GLU A 193 3.37 -8.98 -17.92
N TRP A 194 4.29 -8.22 -17.36
CA TRP A 194 5.13 -8.69 -16.25
C TRP A 194 4.29 -8.90 -14.98
N TYR A 195 4.57 -9.99 -14.27
CA TYR A 195 4.05 -10.25 -12.93
C TYR A 195 5.09 -11.05 -12.11
N PRO A 196 5.09 -10.92 -10.77
CA PRO A 196 6.08 -11.58 -9.93
C PRO A 196 5.86 -13.10 -9.89
N LYS A 197 6.93 -13.87 -10.10
CA LYS A 197 6.96 -15.35 -10.01
C LYS A 197 7.89 -15.86 -8.93
N ASN A 198 8.37 -14.96 -8.06
CA ASN A 198 9.33 -15.28 -7.02
C ASN A 198 8.76 -16.37 -6.12
N LYS A 199 9.57 -17.39 -5.89
CA LYS A 199 9.23 -18.52 -5.02
C LYS A 199 9.39 -18.09 -3.56
N PHE A 200 8.51 -18.58 -2.70
CA PHE A 200 8.55 -18.33 -1.25
C PHE A 200 9.59 -19.21 -0.57
N TYR A 201 10.84 -19.09 -0.99
CA TYR A 201 11.99 -19.86 -0.50
C TYR A 201 13.18 -18.92 -0.32
N TYR A 202 13.93 -19.15 0.76
CA TYR A 202 15.20 -18.47 0.98
C TYR A 202 16.27 -18.99 0.01
N SER A 203 17.37 -18.26 -0.13
CA SER A 203 18.51 -18.65 -0.99
C SER A 203 19.10 -20.02 -0.65
N ASN A 204 18.92 -20.50 0.59
CA ASN A 204 19.34 -21.82 1.03
C ASN A 204 18.29 -22.93 0.80
N GLY A 205 17.23 -22.65 0.05
CA GLY A 205 16.18 -23.62 -0.27
C GLY A 205 15.17 -23.89 0.86
N LYS A 206 15.31 -23.25 2.03
CA LYS A 206 14.31 -23.39 3.09
C LYS A 206 13.02 -22.63 2.71
N PRO A 207 11.83 -23.19 3.00
CA PRO A 207 10.58 -22.49 2.76
C PRO A 207 10.52 -21.22 3.61
N PHE A 208 9.98 -20.14 3.01
CA PHE A 208 9.68 -18.91 3.74
C PHE A 208 8.65 -19.23 4.83
N LYS A 209 8.98 -18.85 6.08
CA LYS A 209 8.21 -19.25 7.28
C LYS A 209 6.71 -18.95 7.16
N GLU A 210 6.38 -17.79 6.64
CA GLU A 210 5.00 -17.28 6.57
C GLU A 210 4.34 -17.52 5.21
N LYS A 211 4.84 -18.47 4.38
CA LYS A 211 4.27 -18.79 3.06
C LYS A 211 2.97 -19.59 3.11
N GLN A 212 2.72 -20.27 4.23
CA GLN A 212 1.64 -21.25 4.40
C GLN A 212 1.60 -22.26 3.23
N GLN A 213 0.49 -22.29 2.47
CA GLN A 213 0.28 -23.22 1.36
C GLN A 213 0.79 -22.71 0.01
N TYR A 214 1.20 -21.44 -0.07
CA TYR A 214 1.66 -20.85 -1.33
C TYR A 214 3.13 -21.18 -1.60
N GLU A 215 3.45 -21.37 -2.88
CA GLU A 215 4.80 -21.68 -3.38
C GLU A 215 5.45 -20.47 -4.05
N SER A 216 4.66 -19.57 -4.65
CA SER A 216 5.15 -18.31 -5.22
C SER A 216 4.15 -17.15 -5.07
N ILE A 217 4.65 -15.93 -5.29
CA ILE A 217 3.85 -14.69 -5.16
C ILE A 217 2.61 -14.70 -6.05
N ASP A 218 2.70 -15.22 -7.28
CA ASP A 218 1.57 -15.26 -8.22
C ASP A 218 0.40 -16.12 -7.73
N GLU A 219 0.67 -17.13 -6.89
CA GLU A 219 -0.36 -18.00 -6.31
C GLU A 219 -1.21 -17.30 -5.25
N LEU A 220 -0.75 -16.15 -4.72
CA LEU A 220 -1.55 -15.31 -3.83
C LEU A 220 -2.78 -14.72 -4.53
N PHE A 221 -2.89 -14.83 -5.85
CA PHE A 221 -3.93 -14.20 -6.63
C PHE A 221 -4.72 -15.24 -7.41
N THR A 222 -5.99 -14.96 -7.65
CA THR A 222 -6.76 -15.62 -8.71
C THR A 222 -6.18 -15.19 -10.06
N LYS A 223 -6.32 -16.01 -11.11
CA LYS A 223 -5.82 -15.63 -12.45
C LYS A 223 -6.44 -14.32 -12.96
N ARG A 224 -7.71 -14.08 -12.65
CA ARG A 224 -8.41 -12.80 -12.93
C ARG A 224 -7.67 -11.61 -12.32
N ASN A 225 -7.52 -11.57 -10.99
CA ASN A 225 -6.86 -10.45 -10.31
C ASN A 225 -5.37 -10.33 -10.68
N LEU A 226 -4.65 -11.44 -10.85
CA LEU A 226 -3.26 -11.40 -11.30
C LEU A 226 -3.14 -10.72 -12.67
N TYR A 227 -4.03 -11.08 -13.60
CA TYR A 227 -4.03 -10.49 -14.94
C TYR A 227 -4.39 -9.00 -14.90
N ALA A 228 -5.45 -8.63 -14.18
CA ALA A 228 -5.85 -7.24 -14.00
C ALA A 228 -4.74 -6.37 -13.37
N LEU A 229 -4.06 -6.89 -12.35
CA LEU A 229 -2.93 -6.20 -11.70
C LEU A 229 -1.74 -6.05 -12.65
N ALA A 230 -1.44 -7.05 -13.47
CA ALA A 230 -0.35 -6.99 -14.45
C ALA A 230 -0.60 -5.93 -15.53
N ILE A 231 -1.83 -5.88 -16.07
CA ILE A 231 -2.27 -4.84 -17.01
C ILE A 231 -2.11 -3.44 -16.39
N LEU A 232 -2.58 -3.28 -15.15
CA LEU A 232 -2.52 -1.99 -14.46
C LEU A 232 -1.08 -1.56 -14.20
N MET A 233 -0.23 -2.46 -13.70
CA MET A 233 1.18 -2.15 -13.44
C MET A 233 1.91 -1.78 -14.72
N GLU A 234 1.72 -2.50 -15.83
CA GLU A 234 2.33 -2.16 -17.12
C GLU A 234 1.96 -0.73 -17.56
N ALA A 235 0.68 -0.36 -17.44
CA ALA A 235 0.24 1.00 -17.77
C ALA A 235 0.88 2.06 -16.87
N ILE A 236 1.02 1.78 -15.56
CA ILE A 236 1.72 2.66 -14.61
C ILE A 236 3.20 2.79 -14.98
N GLU A 237 3.87 1.70 -15.35
CA GLU A 237 5.28 1.73 -15.76
C GLU A 237 5.51 2.59 -17.02
N CYS A 238 4.51 2.68 -17.90
CA CYS A 238 4.54 3.55 -19.08
C CYS A 238 4.30 5.05 -18.78
N GLU A 239 4.02 5.46 -17.55
CA GLU A 239 3.96 6.90 -17.21
C GLU A 239 5.36 7.49 -17.26
N GLU A 240 5.61 8.44 -18.16
CA GLU A 240 6.95 8.99 -18.43
C GLU A 240 7.52 9.74 -17.21
N ASN A 241 6.68 10.55 -16.55
CA ASN A 241 7.13 11.33 -15.41
C ASN A 241 7.40 10.40 -14.21
N LYS A 242 8.68 10.23 -13.86
CA LYS A 242 9.10 9.35 -12.77
C LYS A 242 8.39 9.66 -11.45
N THR A 243 8.23 10.93 -11.08
CA THR A 243 7.59 11.30 -9.81
C THR A 243 6.13 10.85 -9.79
N ILE A 244 5.39 11.11 -10.87
CA ILE A 244 4.00 10.67 -11.02
C ILE A 244 3.90 9.15 -11.00
N ARG A 245 4.79 8.48 -11.75
CA ARG A 245 4.89 7.02 -11.78
C ARG A 245 5.11 6.44 -10.38
N ASP A 246 6.02 7.00 -9.59
CA ASP A 246 6.27 6.56 -8.20
C ASP A 246 5.00 6.74 -7.33
N PHE A 247 4.28 7.85 -7.48
CA PHE A 247 3.01 8.08 -6.78
C PHE A 247 1.90 7.09 -7.19
N LEU A 248 1.80 6.76 -8.47
CA LEU A 248 0.86 5.73 -8.95
C LEU A 248 1.26 4.34 -8.44
N LYS A 249 2.57 4.04 -8.37
CA LYS A 249 3.08 2.78 -7.79
C LYS A 249 2.75 2.65 -6.32
N ILE A 250 2.94 3.69 -5.50
CA ILE A 250 2.61 3.59 -4.07
C ILE A 250 1.10 3.45 -3.83
N ALA A 251 0.27 4.07 -4.68
CA ALA A 251 -1.18 3.84 -4.68
C ALA A 251 -1.56 2.43 -5.16
N PHE A 252 -0.81 1.85 -6.11
CA PHE A 252 -0.99 0.46 -6.50
C PHE A 252 -0.63 -0.48 -5.34
N THR A 253 0.56 -0.35 -4.75
CA THR A 253 1.01 -1.24 -3.68
C THR A 253 0.16 -1.16 -2.42
N SER A 254 -0.46 0.00 -2.15
CA SER A 254 -1.36 0.15 -1.00
C SER A 254 -2.61 -0.72 -1.11
N MET A 255 -3.03 -1.13 -2.32
CA MET A 255 -4.24 -1.93 -2.54
C MET A 255 -4.00 -3.37 -3.00
N VAL A 256 -2.81 -3.74 -3.49
CA VAL A 256 -2.51 -5.10 -4.01
C VAL A 256 -2.98 -6.21 -3.07
N HIS A 257 -2.75 -6.07 -1.76
CA HIS A 257 -3.15 -7.06 -0.78
C HIS A 257 -4.67 -7.30 -0.74
N LEU A 258 -5.49 -6.28 -1.02
CA LEU A 258 -6.95 -6.37 -1.10
C LEU A 258 -7.43 -7.15 -2.34
N CYS A 259 -6.56 -7.29 -3.34
CA CYS A 259 -6.82 -8.05 -4.56
C CYS A 259 -6.27 -9.48 -4.49
N SER A 260 -5.74 -9.92 -3.35
CA SER A 260 -5.23 -11.28 -3.14
C SER A 260 -6.30 -12.25 -2.62
N ARG A 261 -5.98 -13.55 -2.62
CA ARG A 261 -6.73 -14.64 -1.98
C ARG A 261 -6.68 -14.57 -0.45
N MET A 262 -5.87 -13.69 0.13
CA MET A 262 -5.66 -13.58 1.58
C MET A 262 -6.75 -12.79 2.32
N ASN A 263 -7.85 -12.46 1.65
CA ASN A 263 -8.93 -11.64 2.19
C ASN A 263 -10.09 -12.54 2.63
N PRO A 264 -10.13 -13.02 3.89
CA PRO A 264 -11.16 -13.94 4.34
C PRO A 264 -12.54 -13.28 4.41
N ILE A 265 -13.60 -14.08 4.41
CA ILE A 265 -14.94 -13.60 4.74
C ILE A 265 -15.33 -14.20 6.08
N SER A 266 -15.85 -13.33 6.96
CA SER A 266 -16.38 -13.70 8.26
C SER A 266 -17.68 -12.93 8.47
N GLU A 267 -18.72 -13.63 8.92
CA GLU A 267 -19.99 -13.02 9.34
C GLU A 267 -19.88 -12.33 10.71
N ALA A 268 -18.83 -12.64 11.49
CA ALA A 268 -18.63 -12.15 12.86
C ALA A 268 -17.66 -10.95 12.96
N GLY A 269 -17.31 -10.29 11.84
CA GLY A 269 -16.26 -9.26 11.79
C GLY A 269 -16.65 -7.95 11.11
N HIS A 270 -15.69 -7.03 11.01
CA HIS A 270 -15.82 -5.71 10.35
C HIS A 270 -15.89 -5.76 8.80
N PHE A 271 -16.12 -6.93 8.22
CA PHE A 271 -16.19 -7.07 6.76
C PHE A 271 -17.58 -6.67 6.25
N THR A 272 -17.61 -6.12 5.05
CA THR A 272 -18.88 -5.74 4.40
C THR A 272 -19.19 -6.73 3.28
N PRO A 273 -20.43 -6.76 2.75
CA PRO A 273 -20.77 -7.61 1.61
C PRO A 273 -19.83 -7.45 0.41
N PHE A 274 -19.20 -6.29 0.24
CA PHE A 274 -18.40 -5.92 -0.93
C PHE A 274 -16.94 -5.61 -0.61
N SER A 275 -16.50 -5.81 0.63
CA SER A 275 -15.12 -5.52 1.00
C SER A 275 -14.62 -6.39 2.14
N SER A 276 -13.41 -6.91 1.95
CA SER A 276 -12.62 -7.62 2.94
C SER A 276 -11.19 -7.07 2.96
N ALA A 277 -10.38 -7.50 3.93
CA ALA A 277 -9.00 -7.09 4.11
C ALA A 277 -8.13 -8.25 4.61
N TRP A 278 -6.84 -8.15 4.33
CA TRP A 278 -5.83 -9.07 4.84
C TRP A 278 -5.57 -8.79 6.33
N THR A 279 -5.99 -9.71 7.20
CA THR A 279 -5.98 -9.51 8.66
C THR A 279 -4.81 -10.15 9.40
N GLN A 280 -4.04 -11.00 8.73
CA GLN A 280 -2.99 -11.81 9.37
C GLN A 280 -1.60 -11.35 8.95
N HIS A 281 -0.60 -11.52 9.81
CA HIS A 281 0.80 -11.16 9.54
C HIS A 281 1.55 -12.24 8.76
N SER A 282 0.90 -12.88 7.79
CA SER A 282 1.46 -13.98 6.99
C SER A 282 0.86 -13.98 5.59
N TYR A 283 1.47 -14.68 4.63
CA TYR A 283 0.81 -14.95 3.34
C TYR A 283 -0.33 -15.96 3.55
N TRP A 284 -1.39 -15.47 4.17
CA TRP A 284 -2.43 -16.26 4.81
C TRP A 284 -3.30 -16.94 3.75
N TYR A 285 -3.48 -18.25 3.91
CA TYR A 285 -4.39 -19.08 3.13
C TYR A 285 -5.67 -19.28 3.94
N PRO A 286 -6.78 -18.58 3.62
CA PRO A 286 -8.05 -18.81 4.31
C PRO A 286 -8.52 -20.24 4.11
N SER A 287 -8.76 -20.96 5.20
CA SER A 287 -9.32 -22.32 5.15
C SER A 287 -10.78 -22.35 4.66
N GLY A 288 -11.49 -21.23 4.81
CA GLY A 288 -12.87 -21.04 4.37
C GLY A 288 -13.00 -20.14 3.14
N HIS A 289 -14.05 -19.31 3.14
CA HIS A 289 -14.34 -18.40 2.04
C HIS A 289 -13.35 -17.23 2.00
N TYR A 290 -12.94 -16.82 0.80
CA TYR A 290 -12.20 -15.58 0.57
C TYR A 290 -12.86 -14.71 -0.50
N MET A 291 -12.59 -13.41 -0.42
CA MET A 291 -13.13 -12.41 -1.33
C MET A 291 -12.08 -12.00 -2.37
N GLU A 292 -12.38 -12.27 -3.63
CA GLU A 292 -11.70 -11.68 -4.77
C GLU A 292 -12.34 -10.34 -5.09
N GLN A 293 -11.61 -9.24 -4.90
CA GLN A 293 -12.12 -7.88 -5.08
C GLN A 293 -11.71 -7.29 -6.43
N ASN A 294 -12.56 -6.45 -7.01
CA ASN A 294 -12.31 -5.79 -8.30
C ASN A 294 -11.09 -4.86 -8.25
N VAL A 295 -10.08 -5.16 -9.07
CA VAL A 295 -8.78 -4.44 -9.09
C VAL A 295 -8.94 -2.97 -9.47
N TRP A 296 -9.78 -2.65 -10.46
CA TRP A 296 -9.98 -1.26 -10.86
C TRP A 296 -10.65 -0.45 -9.75
N ASN A 297 -11.69 -1.00 -9.12
CA ASN A 297 -12.38 -0.34 -8.00
C ASN A 297 -11.42 -0.11 -6.81
N LYS A 298 -10.51 -1.06 -6.54
CA LYS A 298 -9.51 -0.89 -5.48
C LYS A 298 -8.42 0.12 -5.83
N PHE A 299 -8.01 0.21 -7.10
CA PHE A 299 -7.08 1.25 -7.55
C PHE A 299 -7.71 2.65 -7.49
N GLU A 300 -8.95 2.80 -7.95
CA GLU A 300 -9.69 4.06 -7.84
C GLU A 300 -9.85 4.48 -6.37
N SER A 301 -10.19 3.53 -5.49
CA SER A 301 -10.26 3.78 -4.05
C SER A 301 -8.91 4.11 -3.42
N SER A 302 -7.79 3.59 -3.92
CA SER A 302 -6.46 3.94 -3.39
C SER A 302 -6.00 5.34 -3.81
N ILE A 303 -6.63 5.93 -4.82
CA ILE A 303 -6.44 7.33 -5.22
C ILE A 303 -7.42 8.26 -4.50
N TYR A 304 -8.72 7.99 -4.61
CA TYR A 304 -9.80 8.90 -4.19
C TYR A 304 -10.46 8.58 -2.84
N GLY A 305 -10.26 7.38 -2.31
CA GLY A 305 -10.94 6.90 -1.11
C GLY A 305 -10.59 7.68 0.17
N HIS A 306 -11.24 7.30 1.29
CA HIS A 306 -10.99 7.93 2.60
C HIS A 306 -9.55 7.79 3.09
N GLN A 307 -8.91 6.67 2.76
CA GLN A 307 -7.49 6.42 2.97
C GLN A 307 -6.74 6.44 1.63
N GLY A 308 -7.22 7.24 0.67
CA GLY A 308 -6.62 7.38 -0.65
C GLY A 308 -5.47 8.38 -0.68
N LEU A 309 -4.64 8.26 -1.72
CA LEU A 309 -3.47 9.10 -1.93
C LEU A 309 -3.80 10.59 -1.99
N LEU A 310 -4.92 10.98 -2.60
CA LEU A 310 -5.28 12.40 -2.71
C LEU A 310 -5.57 13.05 -1.36
N LYS A 311 -6.19 12.34 -0.42
CA LYS A 311 -6.42 12.85 0.94
C LYS A 311 -5.10 12.97 1.71
N ALA A 312 -4.28 11.92 1.64
CA ALA A 312 -2.95 11.93 2.25
C ALA A 312 -2.04 13.05 1.71
N LYS A 313 -2.08 13.31 0.41
CA LYS A 313 -1.33 14.41 -0.20
C LYS A 313 -1.95 15.76 0.06
N GLY A 314 -3.28 15.86 0.17
CA GLY A 314 -3.94 17.06 0.66
C GLY A 314 -3.38 17.50 2.01
N GLU A 315 -3.31 16.58 2.97
CA GLU A 315 -2.75 16.85 4.30
C GLU A 315 -1.22 17.06 4.27
N SER A 316 -0.44 16.13 3.71
CA SER A 316 1.02 16.21 3.77
C SER A 316 1.62 17.38 2.97
N ASN A 317 0.96 17.83 1.89
CA ASN A 317 1.44 18.99 1.12
C ASN A 317 1.38 20.30 1.92
N GLU A 318 0.49 20.41 2.92
CA GLU A 318 0.42 21.58 3.80
C GLU A 318 1.69 21.72 4.65
N TYR A 319 2.35 20.61 4.97
CA TYR A 319 3.54 20.59 5.81
C TYR A 319 4.85 20.59 5.02
N PHE A 320 4.87 20.04 3.80
CA PHE A 320 6.13 19.67 3.13
C PHE A 320 6.36 20.31 1.77
N LYS A 321 5.81 21.50 1.53
CA LYS A 321 5.95 22.22 0.25
C LYS A 321 7.41 22.52 -0.11
N ASP A 322 8.21 22.94 0.86
CA ASP A 322 9.56 23.49 0.64
C ASP A 322 10.68 22.59 1.17
N ILE A 323 10.44 21.26 1.27
CA ILE A 323 11.43 20.30 1.76
C ILE A 323 12.48 19.97 0.69
N LYS A 324 13.75 20.10 1.06
CA LYS A 324 14.91 19.75 0.24
C LYS A 324 15.36 18.32 0.54
N PHE A 325 15.31 17.46 -0.48
CA PHE A 325 15.81 16.09 -0.40
C PHE A 325 17.30 16.04 -0.70
N ALA A 326 18.04 15.34 0.14
CA ALA A 326 19.46 15.06 -0.03
C ALA A 326 19.69 13.89 -1.01
N THR A 327 20.87 13.86 -1.61
CA THR A 327 21.44 12.69 -2.28
C THR A 327 22.43 11.93 -1.40
N SER A 328 22.84 12.52 -0.27
CA SER A 328 23.65 11.87 0.76
C SER A 328 23.38 12.46 2.14
N PHE A 329 23.56 11.67 3.21
CA PHE A 329 23.36 12.13 4.58
C PHE A 329 24.26 13.32 4.96
N LYS A 330 25.41 13.50 4.29
CA LYS A 330 26.33 14.63 4.51
C LYS A 330 25.65 15.97 4.24
N GLN A 331 24.85 16.07 3.18
CA GLN A 331 24.12 17.29 2.84
C GLN A 331 23.12 17.71 3.94
N VAL A 332 22.55 16.74 4.66
CA VAL A 332 21.68 17.03 5.81
C VAL A 332 22.51 17.58 6.98
N ILE A 333 23.65 16.95 7.28
CA ILE A 333 24.61 17.38 8.32
C ILE A 333 25.16 18.78 8.04
N GLU A 334 25.49 19.06 6.78
CA GLU A 334 26.14 20.30 6.33
C GLU A 334 25.16 21.47 6.18
N GLY A 335 23.86 21.24 6.32
CA GLY A 335 22.86 22.30 6.24
C GLY A 335 22.17 22.44 4.87
N GLU A 336 22.62 21.71 3.85
CA GLU A 336 22.23 21.88 2.45
C GLU A 336 20.85 21.29 2.10
N ALA A 337 20.43 20.25 2.83
CA ALA A 337 19.15 19.56 2.66
C ALA A 337 18.45 19.28 4.00
N ASP A 338 17.18 18.90 3.95
CA ASP A 338 16.33 18.68 5.13
C ASP A 338 16.17 17.19 5.47
N ILE A 339 16.21 16.31 4.45
CA ILE A 339 16.04 14.85 4.59
C ILE A 339 16.89 14.03 3.63
#